data_AF-A0AB38WRX5-F1
#
_entry.id   AF-A0AB38WRX5-F1
#
_cell.length_a   1.000
_cell.length_b   1.000
_cell.length_c   1.000
_cell.angle_alpha   90.00
_cell.angle_beta   90.00
_cell.angle_gamma   90.00
#
_symmetry.space_group_name_H-M   'P 1'
#
loop_
_entity.id
_entity.type
_entity.pdbx_description
1 polymer ?
#
loop_
_entity_poly.entity_id
_entity_poly.type
_entity_poly.pdbx_seq_one_letter_code
_entity_poly.pdbx_strand_id
1 'polypeptide(L)' 'MPKYNSNFELSVADMELIESALLKTKADLTTQPDRMADGLACADETLRKIHDLLGRLHNQKVFYRPRRGAYIGG' A
#
# COMPACT_ATOMS: atom_id res chain seq x y z
N MET A 1 -13.02 26.43 14.12
CA MET A 1 -13.17 25.46 13.01
C MET A 1 -12.90 24.07 13.55
N PRO A 2 -13.70 23.05 13.20
CA PRO A 2 -13.41 21.67 13.59
C PRO A 2 -12.04 21.26 13.02
N LYS A 3 -11.19 20.68 13.87
CA LYS A 3 -9.84 20.21 13.51
C LYS A 3 -9.91 18.71 13.28
N TYR A 4 -9.32 18.23 12.19
CA TYR A 4 -9.24 16.80 11.92
C TYR A 4 -8.31 16.09 12.90
N ASN A 5 -8.65 14.84 13.23
CA ASN A 5 -7.78 13.97 14.01
C ASN A 5 -6.67 13.42 13.11
N SER A 6 -5.42 13.60 13.51
CA SER A 6 -4.24 13.06 12.83
C SER A 6 -3.78 11.71 13.40
N ASN A 7 -4.32 11.29 14.54
CA ASN A 7 -3.96 10.06 15.22
C ASN A 7 -5.05 9.03 14.99
N PHE A 8 -4.73 7.99 14.23
CA PHE A 8 -5.62 6.87 13.95
C PHE A 8 -5.18 5.68 14.80
N GLU A 9 -6.11 5.14 15.57
CA GLU A 9 -5.91 3.87 16.27
C GLU A 9 -6.31 2.74 15.32
N LEU A 10 -5.31 2.00 14.82
CA LEU A 10 -5.51 0.89 13.89
C LEU A 10 -4.93 -0.38 14.50
N SER A 11 -5.70 -1.47 14.48
CA SER A 11 -5.19 -2.78 14.89
C SER A 11 -4.34 -3.40 13.78
N VAL A 12 -3.57 -4.44 14.12
CA VAL A 12 -2.79 -5.20 13.12
C VAL A 12 -3.70 -5.79 12.04
N ALA A 13 -4.89 -6.27 12.42
CA ALA A 13 -5.87 -6.81 11.46
C ALA A 13 -6.42 -5.73 10.51
N ASP A 14 -6.63 -4.50 11.00
CA ASP A 14 -7.05 -3.38 10.16
C ASP A 14 -5.97 -3.03 9.13
N MET A 15 -4.69 -3.06 9.55
CA MET A 15 -3.56 -2.81 8.66
C MET A 15 -3.44 -3.87 7.56
N GLU A 16 -3.61 -5.15 7.90
CA GLU A 16 -3.63 -6.25 6.94
C GLU A 16 -4.79 -6.14 5.94
N LEU A 17 -5.97 -5.73 6.42
CA LEU A 17 -7.13 -5.50 5.57
C LEU A 17 -6.88 -4.36 4.58
N ILE A 18 -6.32 -3.24 5.06
CA ILE A 18 -5.95 -2.08 4.23
C ILE A 18 -4.92 -2.50 3.17
N GLU A 19 -3.86 -3.21 3.56
CA GLU A 19 -2.83 -3.68 2.63
C GLU A 19 -3.41 -4.61 1.56
N SER A 20 -4.27 -5.56 1.95
CA SER A 20 -4.92 -6.49 1.03
C SER A 20 -5.83 -5.77 0.03
N ALA A 21 -6.60 -4.77 0.49
CA ALA A 21 -7.46 -3.96 -0.36
C ALA A 21 -6.65 -3.10 -1.36
N LEU A 22 -5.53 -2.52 -0.92
CA LEU A 22 -4.62 -1.76 -1.76
C LEU A 22 -3.97 -2.63 -2.84
N LEU A 23 -3.52 -3.83 -2.46
CA LEU A 23 -2.93 -4.80 -3.41
C LEU A 23 -3.95 -5.23 -4.47
N LYS A 24 -5.19 -5.50 -4.07
CA LYS A 24 -6.27 -5.85 -5.00
C LYS A 24 -6.55 -4.70 -5.98
N THR A 25 -6.70 -3.49 -5.48
CA THR A 25 -6.93 -2.29 -6.32
C THR A 25 -5.78 -2.07 -7.31
N LYS A 26 -4.53 -2.25 -6.87
CA LYS A 26 -3.35 -2.19 -7.75
C LYS A 26 -3.43 -3.24 -8.87
N ALA A 27 -3.79 -4.48 -8.54
CA ALA A 27 -3.89 -5.56 -9.51
C ALA A 27 -5.00 -5.29 -10.54
N ASP A 28 -6.16 -4.81 -10.09
CA ASP A 28 -7.30 -4.48 -10.94
C ASP A 28 -6.94 -3.36 -11.94
N LEU A 29 -6.29 -2.29 -11.47
CA LEU A 29 -5.83 -1.17 -12.30
C LEU A 29 -4.75 -1.60 -13.31
N THR A 30 -3.86 -2.52 -12.93
CA THR A 30 -2.79 -2.99 -13.82
C THR A 30 -3.32 -3.93 -14.92
N THR A 31 -4.38 -4.70 -14.62
CA THR A 31 -4.91 -5.74 -15.53
C THR A 31 -5.89 -5.16 -16.57
N GLN A 32 -6.50 -4.01 -16.30
CA GLN A 32 -7.50 -3.40 -17.20
C GLN A 32 -7.16 -1.93 -17.57
N PRO A 33 -5.99 -1.65 -18.17
CA PRO A 33 -5.63 -0.29 -18.59
C PRO A 33 -6.59 0.24 -19.69
N ASP A 34 -7.11 -0.64 -20.55
CA ASP A 34 -7.92 -0.28 -21.72
C ASP A 34 -9.34 0.21 -21.39
N ARG A 35 -9.86 -0.04 -20.18
CA ARG A 35 -11.22 0.41 -19.81
C ARG A 35 -11.29 1.91 -19.50
N MET A 36 -10.16 2.61 -19.44
CA MET A 36 -10.08 4.03 -19.10
C MET A 36 -9.32 4.82 -20.18
N ALA A 37 -9.77 4.78 -21.44
CA ALA A 37 -9.18 5.58 -22.52
C ALA A 37 -9.20 7.11 -22.24
N ASP A 38 -10.13 7.61 -21.42
CA ASP A 38 -10.18 9.01 -20.94
C ASP A 38 -9.57 9.22 -19.53
N GLY A 39 -9.22 8.13 -18.83
CA GLY A 39 -8.83 8.16 -17.41
C GLY A 39 -7.43 7.66 -17.11
N LEU A 40 -6.63 7.32 -18.13
CA LEU A 40 -5.33 6.66 -18.00
C LEU A 40 -4.37 7.43 -17.09
N ALA A 41 -4.29 8.76 -17.24
CA ALA A 41 -3.46 9.61 -16.37
C ALA A 41 -3.90 9.59 -14.90
N CYS A 42 -5.21 9.49 -14.65
CA CYS A 42 -5.77 9.41 -13.30
C CYS A 42 -5.54 8.02 -12.68
N ALA A 43 -5.59 6.97 -13.50
CA ALA A 43 -5.25 5.60 -13.11
C ALA A 43 -3.76 5.47 -12.73
N ASP A 44 -2.85 6.08 -13.50
CA ASP A 44 -1.42 6.12 -13.21
C ASP A 44 -1.11 6.88 -11.91
N GLU A 45 -1.75 8.04 -11.70
CA GLU A 45 -1.60 8.79 -10.45
C GLU A 45 -2.09 7.97 -9.24
N THR A 46 -3.21 7.27 -9.40
CA THR A 46 -3.77 6.39 -8.36
C THR A 46 -2.84 5.22 -8.07
N LEU A 47 -2.29 4.56 -9.09
CA LEU A 47 -1.31 3.49 -8.94
C LEU A 47 -0.07 3.97 -8.17
N ARG A 48 0.42 5.17 -8.49
CA ARG A 48 1.56 5.76 -7.80
C ARG A 48 1.26 6.02 -6.32
N LYS A 49 0.10 6.59 -6.02
CA LYS A 49 -0.36 6.82 -4.62
C LYS A 49 -0.48 5.52 -3.84
N ILE A 50 -1.05 4.47 -4.44
CA ILE A 50 -1.17 3.14 -3.83
C ILE A 50 0.22 2.56 -3.56
N HIS A 51 1.13 2.65 -4.53
CA HIS A 51 2.50 2.17 -4.39
C HIS A 51 3.24 2.87 -3.24
N ASP A 52 3.15 4.20 -3.17
CA ASP A 52 3.79 5.00 -2.11
C ASP A 52 3.18 4.71 -0.73
N LEU A 53 1.87 4.47 -0.65
CA LEU A 53 1.23 4.08 0.60
C LEU A 53 1.67 2.68 1.05
N LEU A 54 1.65 1.69 0.16
CA LEU A 54 2.13 0.33 0.45
C LEU A 54 3.58 0.34 0.93
N GLY A 55 4.44 1.16 0.31
CA GLY A 55 5.83 1.32 0.76
C GLY A 55 5.95 1.90 2.17
N ARG A 56 5.14 2.91 2.51
CA ARG A 56 5.08 3.45 3.89
C ARG A 56 4.58 2.43 4.90
N LEU A 57 3.57 1.64 4.55
CA LEU A 57 3.06 0.56 5.42
C LEU A 57 4.11 -0.52 5.63
N HIS A 58 4.78 -0.95 4.57
CA HIS A 58 5.88 -1.91 4.64
C HIS A 58 7.00 -1.44 5.56
N ASN A 59 7.39 -0.17 5.48
CA ASN A 59 8.45 0.40 6.31
C ASN A 59 8.12 0.48 7.81
N GLN A 60 6.85 0.33 8.19
CA GLN A 60 6.44 0.26 9.60
C GLN A 60 6.53 -1.16 10.18
N LYS A 61 6.74 -2.19 9.35
CA LYS A 61 6.81 -3.59 9.81
C LYS A 61 8.15 -3.89 10.48
N VAL A 62 8.10 -4.71 11.54
CA VAL A 62 9.31 -5.25 12.18
C VAL A 62 9.67 -6.56 11.50
N PHE A 63 10.69 -6.52 10.65
CA PHE A 63 11.18 -7.71 9.95
C PHE A 63 12.13 -8.52 10.82
N TYR A 64 11.97 -9.85 10.79
CA TYR A 64 12.92 -10.74 11.45
C TYR A 64 14.30 -10.61 10.80
N ARG A 65 15.32 -10.42 11.63
CA ARG A 65 16.72 -10.42 11.20
C ARG A 65 17.50 -11.46 12.02
N PRO A 66 18.10 -12.48 11.38
CA PRO A 66 18.89 -13.48 12.09
C PRO A 66 20.08 -12.82 12.81
N ARG A 67 20.32 -13.19 14.07
CA ARG A 67 21.48 -12.68 14.85
C ARG A 67 22.80 -13.34 14.46
N ARG A 68 22.76 -14.53 13.85
CA ARG A 68 23.91 -15.29 13.35
C ARG A 68 23.52 -15.95 12.03
N GLY A 69 24.40 -15.86 11.03
CA GLY A 69 24.16 -16.35 9.67
C GLY A 69 23.89 -15.22 8.66
N ALA A 70 23.89 -15.57 7.37
CA ALA A 70 23.59 -14.62 6.30
C ALA A 70 22.10 -14.27 6.26
N TYR A 71 21.79 -12.98 6.14
CA TYR A 71 20.44 -12.51 5.87
C TYR A 71 20.13 -12.71 4.37
N ILE A 72 19.08 -13.46 4.05
CA ILE A 72 18.55 -13.58 2.68
C ILE A 72 17.24 -12.79 2.65
N GLY A 73 17.29 -11.59 2.08
CA GLY A 73 16.11 -10.76 1.84
C GLY A 73 15.75 -10.80 0.36
N GLY A 74 14.46 -10.98 0.06
CA GLY A 74 13.85 -10.84 -1.26
C GLY A 74 12.96 -9.62 -1.31
#